data_AF-A0A6A6NK55-F1
#
_entry.id   AF-A0A6A6NK55-F1
#
_cell.length_a   1.000
_cell.length_b   1.000
_cell.length_c   1.000
_cell.angle_alpha   90.00
_cell.angle_beta   90.00
_cell.angle_gamma   90.00
#
_symmetry.space_group_name_H-M   'P 1'
#
loop_
_entity.id
_entity.type
_entity.pdbx_description
1 polymer ?
#
loop_
_entity_poly.entity_id
_entity_poly.type
_entity_poly.pdbx_seq_one_letter_code
_entity_poly.pdbx_strand_id
1 'polypeptide(L)'
;MATTLALLSLVIQVLKAILGFLLCPILLHYPQKIISLCSSVIFLSEAHPDMIGSDGVATPENYQKDLEYLKRKVDAGADLIITQLFYGIDIFLEFVNDCRQIGINCPIVPRIMAINNYKGFLQMTSFCKTKIPAEVTAALEPIKDNEEAVRAYGIHLGTEVCKKILAHGIKTLHLYTLNMEKSALAILMNLGLIDESKITRSLPWRRPTNVFVQRKMFVQYFGLIVPRATYQEP
;
A
#
# COMPACT_ATOMS: atom_id res chain seq x y z
N MET A 1 -22.58 10.87 -7.79
CA MET A 1 -21.28 11.20 -8.42
C MET A 1 -20.06 10.79 -7.59
N ALA A 2 -20.07 10.91 -6.25
CA ALA A 2 -18.92 10.52 -5.42
C ALA A 2 -18.68 8.99 -5.36
N THR A 3 -19.75 8.19 -5.42
CA THR A 3 -19.69 6.72 -5.47
C THR A 3 -19.06 6.18 -6.76
N THR A 4 -19.27 6.86 -7.89
CA THR A 4 -18.73 6.49 -9.20
C THR A 4 -17.20 6.71 -9.27
N LEU A 5 -16.69 7.76 -8.62
CA LEU A 5 -15.24 8.03 -8.52
C LEU A 5 -14.51 7.06 -7.59
N ALA A 6 -15.15 6.63 -6.49
CA ALA A 6 -14.62 5.59 -5.61
C ALA A 6 -14.56 4.23 -6.33
N LEU A 7 -15.61 3.88 -7.09
CA LEU A 7 -15.62 2.72 -7.98
C LEU A 7 -14.54 2.83 -9.06
N LEU A 8 -14.33 3.99 -9.67
CA LEU A 8 -13.27 4.20 -10.66
C LEU A 8 -11.86 4.06 -10.04
N SER A 9 -11.64 4.57 -8.82
CA SER A 9 -10.37 4.42 -8.10
C SER A 9 -10.11 2.98 -7.69
N LEU A 10 -11.15 2.26 -7.24
CA LEU A 10 -11.06 0.84 -6.90
C LEU A 10 -10.81 0.00 -8.17
N VAL A 11 -11.52 0.31 -9.27
CA VAL A 11 -11.34 -0.33 -10.58
C VAL A 11 -9.96 -0.03 -11.16
N ILE A 12 -9.38 1.17 -10.97
CA ILE A 12 -7.99 1.48 -11.37
C ILE A 12 -6.98 0.75 -10.49
N GLN A 13 -7.22 0.62 -9.18
CA GLN A 13 -6.33 -0.14 -8.28
C GLN A 13 -6.38 -1.64 -8.59
N VAL A 14 -7.56 -2.17 -8.86
CA VAL A 14 -7.78 -3.56 -9.25
C VAL A 14 -7.25 -3.81 -10.67
N LEU A 15 -7.47 -2.91 -11.63
CA LEU A 15 -6.87 -2.98 -12.98
C LEU A 15 -5.35 -2.88 -12.91
N LYS A 16 -4.76 -2.04 -12.06
CA LYS A 16 -3.30 -2.00 -11.89
C LYS A 16 -2.75 -3.27 -11.24
N ALA A 17 -3.50 -3.88 -10.30
CA ALA A 17 -3.14 -5.17 -9.72
C ALA A 17 -3.25 -6.32 -10.75
N ILE A 18 -4.31 -6.34 -11.57
CA ILE A 18 -4.59 -7.36 -12.59
C ILE A 18 -3.69 -7.18 -13.84
N LEU A 19 -3.52 -5.96 -14.36
CA LEU A 19 -2.58 -5.68 -15.47
C LEU A 19 -1.12 -5.85 -15.03
N GLY A 20 -0.79 -5.59 -13.77
CA GLY A 20 0.56 -5.86 -13.25
C GLY A 20 0.93 -7.35 -13.30
N PHE A 21 -0.08 -8.23 -13.25
CA PHE A 21 0.06 -9.68 -13.35
C PHE A 21 0.30 -10.16 -14.80
N LEU A 22 -0.29 -9.49 -15.79
CA LEU A 22 -0.24 -9.89 -17.21
C LEU A 22 0.76 -9.11 -18.08
N LEU A 23 1.16 -7.89 -17.69
CA LEU A 23 1.98 -6.99 -18.52
C LEU A 23 3.39 -6.75 -17.97
N CYS A 24 3.83 -7.49 -16.96
CA CYS A 24 5.17 -7.36 -16.39
C CYS A 24 6.31 -7.39 -17.45
N PRO A 25 6.25 -8.23 -18.52
CA PRO A 25 7.26 -8.19 -19.58
C PRO A 25 7.19 -6.93 -20.47
N ILE A 26 6.00 -6.35 -20.63
CA ILE A 26 5.73 -5.24 -21.56
C ILE A 26 5.99 -3.87 -20.91
N LEU A 27 5.79 -3.75 -19.59
CA LEU A 27 5.99 -2.51 -18.85
C LEU A 27 7.46 -2.08 -18.72
N LEU A 28 8.43 -2.97 -18.97
CA LEU A 28 9.85 -2.64 -19.00
C LEU A 28 10.24 -1.70 -20.16
N HIS A 29 9.38 -1.57 -21.18
CA HIS A 29 9.66 -0.75 -22.38
C HIS A 29 9.04 0.66 -22.35
N TYR A 30 8.24 1.01 -21.33
CA TYR A 30 7.61 2.33 -21.25
C TYR A 30 8.23 3.17 -20.11
N PRO A 31 8.99 4.25 -20.44
CA PRO A 31 9.57 5.15 -19.46
C PRO A 31 8.48 6.08 -18.93
N GLN A 32 7.65 5.56 -18.03
CA GLN A 32 6.82 6.39 -17.18
C GLN A 32 7.25 6.12 -15.75
N LYS A 33 7.28 7.16 -14.91
CA LYS A 33 7.54 7.12 -13.46
C LYS A 33 6.51 6.23 -12.77
N ILE A 34 6.65 4.92 -12.96
CA ILE A 34 5.66 3.93 -12.58
C ILE A 34 6.01 3.56 -11.15
N ILE A 35 5.08 3.89 -10.25
CA ILE A 35 4.96 3.22 -8.96
C ILE A 35 5.02 1.72 -9.28
N SER A 36 6.11 1.04 -8.90
CA SER A 36 6.12 -0.40 -8.93
C SER A 36 5.15 -0.84 -7.85
N LEU A 37 3.90 -1.02 -8.26
CA LEU A 37 3.00 -1.92 -7.57
C LEU A 37 3.67 -3.26 -7.71
N CYS A 38 4.42 -3.60 -6.67
CA CYS A 38 5.08 -4.86 -6.59
C CYS A 38 4.04 -5.90 -6.23
N SER A 39 3.10 -6.14 -7.15
CA SER A 39 2.38 -7.40 -7.24
C SER A 39 3.33 -8.54 -7.64
N SER A 40 4.64 -8.30 -7.80
CA SER A 40 5.65 -9.38 -7.78
C SER A 40 6.26 -9.60 -6.40
N VAL A 41 5.96 -8.76 -5.40
CA VAL A 41 6.07 -9.14 -3.98
C VAL A 41 4.67 -9.58 -3.55
N ILE A 42 4.01 -10.42 -4.37
CA ILE A 42 2.85 -11.19 -3.90
C ILE A 42 3.32 -12.18 -2.82
N PHE A 43 4.62 -12.36 -2.62
CA PHE A 43 5.08 -13.43 -1.79
C PHE A 43 6.35 -13.11 -1.00
N LEU A 44 6.17 -12.82 0.28
CA LEU A 44 7.12 -13.22 1.30
C LEU A 44 6.38 -14.22 2.18
N SER A 45 6.12 -15.42 1.66
CA SER A 45 7.09 -16.51 1.71
C SER A 45 6.89 -17.54 0.60
N GLU A 46 6.39 -17.17 -0.57
CA GLU A 46 5.94 -18.07 -1.65
C GLU A 46 6.48 -17.57 -3.01
N ALA A 47 6.39 -18.32 -4.09
CA ALA A 47 6.83 -17.85 -5.40
C ALA A 47 5.60 -17.47 -6.22
N HIS A 48 5.74 -16.95 -7.45
CA HIS A 48 4.65 -16.87 -8.44
C HIS A 48 3.69 -18.07 -8.33
N PRO A 49 2.35 -17.96 -8.46
CA PRO A 49 1.43 -19.09 -8.20
C PRO A 49 1.67 -20.36 -9.02
N ASP A 50 2.49 -20.29 -10.08
CA ASP A 50 2.96 -21.43 -10.88
C ASP A 50 4.17 -22.16 -10.26
N MET A 51 4.74 -21.62 -9.18
CA MET A 51 6.04 -21.99 -8.58
C MET A 51 5.93 -22.34 -7.08
N ILE A 52 4.70 -22.46 -6.55
CA ILE A 52 4.40 -22.77 -5.14
C ILE A 52 4.17 -24.27 -4.99
N GLY A 53 4.89 -24.91 -4.07
CA GLY A 53 4.61 -26.28 -3.63
C GLY A 53 3.30 -26.38 -2.83
N SER A 54 2.83 -27.59 -2.55
CA SER A 54 1.55 -27.84 -1.84
C SER A 54 1.46 -27.26 -0.41
N ASP A 55 2.57 -26.73 0.11
CA ASP A 55 2.80 -26.29 1.48
C ASP A 55 2.78 -24.77 1.68
N GLY A 56 2.65 -23.98 0.60
CA GLY A 56 2.61 -22.52 0.73
C GLY A 56 3.95 -21.95 1.23
N VAL A 57 5.07 -22.48 0.73
CA VAL A 57 6.39 -21.87 0.92
C VAL A 57 7.16 -21.86 -0.40
N ALA A 58 7.83 -20.76 -0.72
CA ALA A 58 8.73 -20.61 -1.86
C ALA A 58 9.98 -21.40 -1.54
N THR A 59 10.49 -22.13 -2.51
CA THR A 59 11.87 -22.58 -2.38
C THR A 59 12.80 -21.36 -2.36
N PRO A 60 13.93 -21.40 -1.63
CA PRO A 60 14.89 -20.29 -1.58
C PRO A 60 15.34 -19.80 -2.97
N GLU A 61 15.43 -20.69 -3.95
CA GLU A 61 15.81 -20.35 -5.32
C GLU A 61 14.77 -19.48 -6.02
N ASN A 62 13.48 -19.72 -5.76
CA ASN A 62 12.41 -18.93 -6.34
C ASN A 62 12.31 -17.55 -5.67
N TYR A 63 12.51 -17.49 -4.35
CA TYR A 63 12.57 -16.21 -3.63
C TYR A 63 13.69 -15.31 -4.17
N GLN A 64 14.88 -15.88 -4.38
CA GLN A 64 16.01 -15.13 -4.93
C GLN A 64 15.71 -14.62 -6.34
N LYS A 65 15.07 -15.44 -7.19
CA LYS A 65 14.64 -15.00 -8.53
C LYS A 65 13.64 -13.85 -8.46
N ASP A 66 12.69 -13.89 -7.53
CA ASP A 66 11.69 -12.82 -7.35
C ASP A 66 12.35 -11.50 -6.91
N LEU A 67 13.36 -11.56 -6.05
CA LEU A 67 14.19 -10.39 -5.70
C LEU A 67 14.94 -9.82 -6.92
N GLU A 68 15.49 -10.67 -7.78
CA GLU A 68 16.13 -10.24 -9.02
C GLU A 68 15.14 -9.61 -10.01
N TYR A 69 13.93 -10.16 -10.13
CA TYR A 69 12.86 -9.55 -10.93
C TYR A 69 12.46 -8.19 -10.38
N LEU A 70 12.35 -8.06 -9.05
CA LEU A 70 12.08 -6.79 -8.40
C LEU A 70 13.19 -5.77 -8.69
N LYS A 71 14.45 -6.18 -8.58
CA LYS A 71 15.60 -5.32 -8.93
C LYS A 71 15.49 -4.81 -10.36
N ARG A 72 15.22 -5.70 -11.34
CA ARG A 72 15.04 -5.30 -12.74
C ARG A 72 13.95 -4.25 -12.93
N LYS A 73 12.86 -4.32 -12.16
CA LYS A 73 11.78 -3.31 -12.21
C LYS A 73 12.22 -1.96 -11.64
N VAL A 74 13.02 -1.98 -10.57
CA VAL A 74 13.61 -0.78 -9.98
C VAL A 74 14.61 -0.15 -10.95
N ASP A 75 15.50 -0.96 -11.52
CA ASP A 75 16.51 -0.54 -12.52
C ASP A 75 15.86 0.01 -13.79
N ALA A 76 14.67 -0.46 -14.15
CA ALA A 76 13.86 0.08 -15.26
C ALA A 76 13.21 1.45 -14.97
N GLY A 77 13.33 1.98 -13.75
CA GLY A 77 12.87 3.33 -13.40
C GLY A 77 11.71 3.40 -12.39
N ALA A 78 11.51 2.38 -11.55
CA ALA A 78 10.50 2.46 -10.50
C ALA A 78 10.97 3.29 -9.29
N ASP A 79 10.22 4.34 -8.98
CA ASP A 79 10.55 5.29 -7.89
C ASP A 79 10.16 4.79 -6.48
N LEU A 80 9.24 3.82 -6.39
CA LEU A 80 8.61 3.38 -5.15
C LEU A 80 8.21 1.91 -5.24
N ILE A 81 8.41 1.17 -4.15
CA ILE A 81 7.87 -0.19 -3.97
C ILE A 81 6.73 -0.13 -2.97
N ILE A 82 5.58 -0.70 -3.34
CA ILE A 82 4.47 -0.94 -2.40
C ILE A 82 4.35 -2.46 -2.22
N THR A 83 4.42 -2.94 -0.98
CA THR A 83 4.34 -4.37 -0.69
C THR A 83 2.91 -4.90 -0.81
N GLN A 84 2.78 -6.22 -0.83
CA GLN A 84 1.51 -6.90 -0.55
C GLN A 84 1.18 -6.87 0.95
N LEU A 85 -0.05 -7.26 1.28
CA LEU A 85 -0.53 -7.57 2.62
C LEU A 85 0.37 -8.59 3.34
N PHE A 86 0.73 -8.31 4.58
CA PHE A 86 1.40 -9.25 5.48
C PHE A 86 0.91 -9.05 6.92
N TYR A 87 1.05 -10.09 7.75
CA TYR A 87 0.80 -10.03 9.20
C TYR A 87 2.03 -10.36 10.04
N GLY A 88 3.03 -11.04 9.46
CA GLY A 88 4.34 -11.27 10.09
C GLY A 88 5.27 -10.09 9.85
N ILE A 89 5.68 -9.41 10.92
CA ILE A 89 6.53 -8.22 10.83
C ILE A 89 7.97 -8.62 10.55
N ASP A 90 8.45 -9.70 11.16
CA ASP A 90 9.83 -10.17 11.01
C ASP A 90 10.12 -10.53 9.55
N ILE A 91 9.15 -11.20 8.91
CA ILE A 91 9.11 -11.49 7.47
C ILE A 91 9.32 -10.19 6.68
N PHE A 92 8.49 -9.17 6.90
CA PHE A 92 8.63 -7.90 6.19
C PHE A 92 9.99 -7.21 6.42
N LEU A 93 10.56 -7.27 7.62
CA LEU A 93 11.86 -6.68 7.92
C LEU A 93 13.00 -7.42 7.22
N GLU A 94 12.93 -8.75 7.16
CA GLU A 94 13.86 -9.58 6.40
C GLU A 94 13.84 -9.22 4.91
N PHE A 95 12.65 -9.08 4.32
CA PHE A 95 12.51 -8.61 2.93
C PHE A 95 13.15 -7.24 2.68
N VAL A 96 12.94 -6.30 3.60
CA VAL A 96 13.55 -4.96 3.48
C VAL A 96 15.07 -5.09 3.50
N ASN A 97 15.62 -5.91 4.39
CA ASN A 97 17.06 -6.16 4.47
C ASN A 97 17.60 -6.79 3.17
N ASP A 98 16.93 -7.83 2.65
CA ASP A 98 17.33 -8.50 1.42
C ASP A 98 17.30 -7.56 0.22
N CYS A 99 16.26 -6.72 0.12
CA CYS A 99 16.18 -5.66 -0.88
C CYS A 99 17.39 -4.71 -0.82
N ARG A 100 17.80 -4.32 0.40
CA ARG A 100 18.98 -3.46 0.57
C ARG A 100 20.27 -4.17 0.17
N GLN A 101 20.41 -5.46 0.47
CA GLN A 101 21.59 -6.24 0.09
C GLN A 101 21.78 -6.33 -1.43
N ILE A 102 20.68 -6.45 -2.18
CA ILE A 102 20.73 -6.46 -3.65
C ILE A 102 20.79 -5.05 -4.27
N GLY A 103 20.94 -3.99 -3.47
CA GLY A 103 21.13 -2.62 -3.94
C GLY A 103 19.85 -1.86 -4.32
N ILE A 104 18.67 -2.34 -3.90
CA ILE A 104 17.43 -1.56 -4.04
C ILE A 104 17.42 -0.47 -2.97
N ASN A 105 17.46 0.80 -3.39
CA ASN A 105 17.50 1.96 -2.49
C ASN A 105 16.20 2.80 -2.48
N CYS A 106 15.24 2.50 -3.36
CA CYS A 106 13.97 3.21 -3.36
C CYS A 106 13.16 2.93 -2.08
N PRO A 107 12.21 3.83 -1.72
CA PRO A 107 11.38 3.63 -0.54
C PRO A 107 10.50 2.38 -0.71
N ILE A 108 10.40 1.57 0.35
CA ILE A 108 9.54 0.39 0.42
C ILE A 108 8.40 0.74 1.39
N VAL A 109 7.17 0.73 0.87
CA VAL A 109 5.98 1.10 1.63
C VAL A 109 5.21 -0.14 2.02
N PRO A 110 5.14 -0.47 3.32
CA PRO A 110 4.36 -1.59 3.82
C PRO A 110 2.87 -1.30 3.64
N ARG A 111 2.17 -2.36 3.24
CA ARG A 111 0.74 -2.36 3.05
C ARG A 111 0.05 -3.13 4.17
N ILE A 112 -0.75 -2.42 4.94
CA ILE A 112 -1.37 -2.93 6.17
C ILE A 112 -2.89 -2.92 5.99
N MET A 113 -3.53 -4.03 6.32
CA MET A 113 -4.98 -4.17 6.28
C MET A 113 -5.50 -4.43 7.70
N ALA A 114 -6.48 -3.64 8.13
CA ALA A 114 -7.18 -3.90 9.38
C ALA A 114 -8.20 -5.04 9.19
N ILE A 115 -8.29 -5.93 10.18
CA ILE A 115 -9.28 -7.01 10.16
C ILE A 115 -10.63 -6.44 10.59
N ASN A 116 -11.61 -6.45 9.69
CA ASN A 116 -12.93 -5.87 9.94
C ASN A 116 -14.00 -6.90 10.28
N ASN A 117 -13.92 -8.09 9.68
CA ASN A 117 -14.81 -9.23 9.92
C ASN A 117 -14.06 -10.52 9.57
N TYR A 118 -14.46 -11.63 10.20
CA TYR A 118 -13.73 -12.90 10.11
C TYR A 118 -13.84 -13.53 8.71
N LYS A 119 -15.04 -13.52 8.11
CA LYS A 119 -15.28 -14.13 6.79
C LYS A 119 -14.48 -13.44 5.68
N GLY A 120 -14.51 -12.11 5.63
CA GLY A 120 -13.76 -11.30 4.67
C GLY A 120 -12.26 -11.39 4.88
N PHE A 121 -11.81 -11.53 6.13
CA PHE A 121 -10.43 -11.85 6.45
C PHE A 121 -9.99 -13.16 5.79
N LEU A 122 -10.72 -14.27 6.03
CA LEU A 122 -10.42 -15.57 5.41
C LEU A 122 -10.46 -15.54 3.88
N GLN A 123 -11.43 -14.83 3.30
CA GLN A 123 -11.53 -14.68 1.84
C GLN A 123 -10.32 -13.93 1.28
N MET A 124 -9.91 -12.83 1.92
CA MET A 124 -8.78 -12.04 1.48
C MET A 124 -7.47 -12.81 1.64
N THR A 125 -7.25 -13.49 2.77
CA THR A 125 -6.03 -14.27 3.00
C THR A 125 -5.94 -15.47 2.08
N SER A 126 -7.06 -16.12 1.75
CA SER A 126 -7.12 -17.18 0.75
C SER A 126 -6.82 -16.66 -0.66
N PHE A 127 -7.40 -15.52 -1.04
CA PHE A 127 -7.17 -14.90 -2.34
C PHE A 127 -5.71 -14.43 -2.51
N CYS A 128 -5.12 -13.87 -1.45
CA CYS A 128 -3.74 -13.41 -1.45
C CYS A 128 -2.71 -14.49 -1.10
N LYS A 129 -3.16 -15.71 -0.74
CA LYS A 129 -2.30 -16.80 -0.18
C LYS A 129 -1.35 -16.28 0.90
N THR A 130 -1.83 -15.41 1.78
CA THR A 130 -0.99 -14.79 2.81
C THR A 130 -0.87 -15.70 4.02
N LYS A 131 0.36 -15.97 4.45
CA LYS A 131 0.64 -16.68 5.71
C LYS A 131 0.13 -15.86 6.90
N ILE A 132 -0.79 -16.46 7.65
CA ILE A 132 -1.32 -15.88 8.89
C ILE A 132 -0.52 -16.45 10.06
N PRO A 133 0.07 -15.62 10.93
CA PRO A 133 0.69 -16.08 12.17
C PRO A 133 -0.32 -16.87 13.01
N ALA A 134 0.10 -18.01 13.57
CA ALA A 134 -0.78 -18.87 14.36
C ALA A 134 -1.45 -18.12 15.52
N GLU A 135 -0.75 -17.15 16.11
CA GLU A 135 -1.26 -16.26 17.16
C GLU A 135 -2.48 -15.45 16.72
N VAL A 136 -2.49 -14.97 15.47
CA VAL A 136 -3.61 -14.18 14.92
C VAL A 136 -4.84 -15.06 14.73
N THR A 137 -4.65 -16.26 14.18
CA THR A 137 -5.74 -17.23 14.03
C THR A 137 -6.29 -17.68 15.38
N ALA A 138 -5.42 -17.99 16.34
CA ALA A 138 -5.81 -18.42 17.69
C ALA A 138 -6.59 -17.34 18.44
N ALA A 139 -6.26 -16.06 18.25
CA ALA A 139 -6.98 -14.95 18.85
C ALA A 139 -8.32 -14.65 18.17
N LEU A 140 -8.44 -14.89 16.86
CA LEU A 140 -9.66 -14.64 16.08
C LEU A 140 -10.71 -15.74 16.20
N GLU A 141 -10.29 -17.00 16.31
CA GLU A 141 -11.20 -18.15 16.36
C GLU A 141 -12.28 -18.07 17.46
N PRO A 142 -11.97 -17.70 18.72
CA PRO A 142 -12.99 -17.61 19.77
C PRO A 142 -13.97 -16.44 19.59
N ILE A 143 -13.60 -15.43 18.81
CA ILE A 143 -14.41 -14.21 18.61
C ILE A 143 -15.06 -14.15 17.22
N LYS A 144 -14.94 -15.20 16.40
CA LYS A 144 -15.31 -15.21 14.98
C LYS A 144 -16.75 -14.78 14.68
N ASP A 145 -17.68 -15.07 15.60
CA ASP A 145 -19.11 -14.76 15.47
C ASP A 145 -19.49 -13.37 16.02
N ASN A 146 -18.53 -12.67 16.66
CA ASN A 146 -18.72 -11.32 17.18
C ASN A 146 -17.93 -10.30 16.33
N GLU A 147 -18.62 -9.64 15.40
CA GLU A 147 -18.01 -8.68 14.49
C GLU A 147 -17.36 -7.48 15.20
N GLU A 148 -17.93 -7.03 16.32
CA GLU A 148 -17.37 -5.92 17.09
C GLU A 148 -16.05 -6.31 17.74
N ALA A 149 -16.00 -7.50 18.34
CA ALA A 149 -14.78 -8.05 18.92
C ALA A 149 -13.70 -8.28 17.86
N VAL A 150 -14.06 -8.86 16.70
CA VAL A 150 -13.13 -9.06 15.57
C VAL A 150 -12.55 -7.73 15.10
N ARG A 151 -13.39 -6.70 14.95
CA ARG A 151 -12.96 -5.37 14.53
C ARG A 151 -12.05 -4.72 15.56
N ALA A 152 -12.39 -4.80 16.84
CA ALA A 152 -11.57 -4.27 17.93
C ALA A 152 -10.19 -4.94 17.96
N TYR A 153 -10.15 -6.26 17.80
CA TYR A 153 -8.91 -7.01 17.67
C TYR A 153 -8.12 -6.59 16.42
N GLY A 154 -8.78 -6.44 15.27
CA GLY A 154 -8.14 -6.00 14.02
C GLY A 154 -7.52 -4.60 14.10
N ILE A 155 -8.19 -3.67 14.79
CA ILE A 155 -7.65 -2.33 15.08
C ILE A 155 -6.43 -2.44 15.99
N HIS A 156 -6.50 -3.25 17.05
CA HIS A 156 -5.37 -3.46 17.96
C HIS A 156 -4.16 -4.06 17.23
N LEU A 157 -4.36 -5.15 16.50
CA LEU A 157 -3.30 -5.80 15.71
C LEU A 157 -2.69 -4.84 14.69
N GLY A 158 -3.52 -4.14 13.92
CA GLY A 158 -3.05 -3.17 12.93
C GLY A 158 -2.25 -2.02 13.57
N THR A 159 -2.68 -1.55 14.75
CA THR A 159 -1.96 -0.53 15.53
C THR A 159 -0.58 -1.03 15.94
N GLU A 160 -0.48 -2.23 16.51
CA GLU A 160 0.80 -2.79 16.96
C GLU A 160 1.77 -3.06 15.80
N VAL A 161 1.26 -3.55 14.67
CA VAL A 161 2.04 -3.70 13.43
C VAL A 161 2.59 -2.35 12.96
N CYS A 162 1.74 -1.33 12.89
CA CYS A 162 2.16 0.02 12.48
C CYS A 162 3.20 0.60 13.45
N LYS A 163 3.00 0.48 14.77
CA LYS A 163 3.96 0.97 15.78
C LYS A 163 5.32 0.32 15.61
N LYS A 164 5.36 -1.00 15.45
CA LYS A 164 6.60 -1.74 15.24
C LYS A 164 7.30 -1.29 13.96
N ILE A 165 6.58 -1.14 12.85
CA ILE A 165 7.15 -0.66 11.58
C ILE A 165 7.73 0.76 11.71
N LEU A 166 6.99 1.68 12.35
CA LEU A 166 7.44 3.04 12.60
C LEU A 166 8.69 3.06 13.49
N ALA A 167 8.76 2.18 14.49
CA ALA A 167 9.93 2.04 15.36
C ALA A 167 11.19 1.57 14.62
N HIS A 168 11.05 0.81 13.54
CA HIS A 168 12.15 0.40 12.65
C HIS A 168 12.53 1.49 11.63
N GLY A 169 12.01 2.71 11.76
CA GLY A 169 12.42 3.88 10.96
C GLY A 169 11.68 4.05 9.62
N ILE A 170 10.71 3.19 9.32
CA ILE A 170 9.88 3.30 8.11
C ILE A 170 8.77 4.32 8.38
N LYS A 171 8.82 5.47 7.71
CA LYS A 171 7.92 6.62 7.99
C LYS A 171 6.62 6.62 7.17
N THR A 172 6.50 5.72 6.19
CA THR A 172 5.37 5.69 5.26
C THR A 172 4.59 4.40 5.46
N LEU A 173 3.27 4.51 5.64
CA LEU A 173 2.37 3.38 5.80
C LEU A 173 1.27 3.47 4.73
N HIS A 174 0.91 2.34 4.12
CA HIS A 174 -0.22 2.27 3.19
C HIS A 174 -1.33 1.41 3.81
N LEU A 175 -2.40 2.06 4.26
CA LEU A 175 -3.56 1.37 4.84
C LEU A 175 -4.57 0.98 3.76
N TYR A 176 -4.92 -0.31 3.71
CA TYR A 176 -6.07 -0.79 2.96
C TYR A 176 -7.34 -0.64 3.79
N THR A 177 -8.25 0.21 3.32
CA THR A 177 -9.50 0.52 4.01
C THR A 177 -10.66 -0.39 3.64
N LEU A 178 -10.62 -1.04 2.46
CA LEU A 178 -11.74 -1.82 1.90
C LEU A 178 -13.07 -1.05 1.91
N ASN A 179 -13.03 0.26 1.64
CA ASN A 179 -14.16 1.19 1.75
C ASN A 179 -14.77 1.31 3.16
N MET A 180 -14.02 0.90 4.20
CA MET A 180 -14.40 1.08 5.61
C MET A 180 -13.41 2.04 6.29
N GLU A 181 -13.89 3.20 6.70
CA GLU A 181 -13.07 4.26 7.27
C GLU A 181 -12.76 4.06 8.76
N LYS A 182 -13.69 3.48 9.52
CA LYS A 182 -13.64 3.43 10.99
C LYS A 182 -12.36 2.76 11.51
N SER A 183 -12.00 1.60 10.98
CA SER A 183 -10.83 0.85 11.46
C SER A 183 -9.51 1.53 11.11
N ALA A 184 -9.41 2.09 9.89
CA ALA A 184 -8.22 2.81 9.47
C ALA A 184 -8.03 4.10 10.29
N LEU A 185 -9.12 4.84 10.53
CA LEU A 185 -9.10 6.05 11.34
C LEU A 185 -8.70 5.75 12.79
N ALA A 186 -9.29 4.71 13.39
CA ALA A 186 -8.95 4.28 14.75
C ALA A 186 -7.47 3.92 14.90
N ILE A 187 -6.88 3.22 13.92
CA ILE A 187 -5.44 2.94 13.89
C ILE A 187 -4.64 4.25 13.84
N LEU A 188 -5.00 5.18 12.95
CA LEU A 188 -4.30 6.46 12.80
C LEU A 188 -4.38 7.33 14.07
N MET A 189 -5.52 7.32 14.75
CA MET A 189 -5.71 7.97 16.05
C MET A 189 -4.87 7.31 17.14
N ASN A 190 -4.84 5.97 17.23
CA ASN A 190 -4.04 5.24 18.21
C ASN A 190 -2.53 5.48 18.02
N LEU A 191 -2.10 5.72 16.78
CA LEU A 191 -0.71 6.09 16.46
C LEU A 191 -0.41 7.58 16.72
N GLY A 192 -1.42 8.39 17.03
CA GLY A 192 -1.28 9.84 17.20
C GLY A 192 -0.95 10.59 15.90
N LEU A 193 -1.21 9.98 14.74
CA LEU A 193 -0.93 10.58 13.42
C LEU A 193 -2.02 11.55 12.96
N ILE A 194 -3.24 11.38 13.48
CA ILE A 194 -4.38 12.25 13.21
C ILE A 194 -5.00 12.67 14.53
N ASP A 195 -5.34 13.94 14.62
CA ASP A 195 -6.13 14.52 15.69
C ASP A 195 -7.33 15.23 15.06
N GLU A 196 -8.53 14.67 15.23
CA GLU A 196 -9.76 15.22 14.65
C GLU A 196 -10.04 16.65 15.12
N SER A 197 -9.67 16.98 16.35
CA SER A 197 -9.90 18.31 16.92
C SER A 197 -9.09 19.40 16.20
N LYS A 198 -8.00 19.01 15.53
CA LYS A 198 -7.09 19.91 14.81
C LYS A 198 -7.41 20.02 13.31
N ILE A 199 -8.46 19.37 12.81
CA ILE A 199 -8.84 19.43 11.40
C ILE A 199 -9.53 20.77 11.10
N THR A 200 -8.73 21.81 10.88
CA THR A 200 -9.20 23.13 10.42
C THR A 200 -9.06 23.26 8.92
N ARG A 201 -10.11 23.76 8.26
CA ARG A 201 -10.00 24.14 6.85
C ARG A 201 -9.22 25.45 6.75
N SER A 202 -8.16 25.46 5.93
CA SER A 202 -7.39 26.68 5.68
C SER A 202 -8.15 27.72 4.86
N LEU A 203 -9.19 27.31 4.12
CA LEU A 203 -10.05 28.18 3.32
C LEU A 203 -11.52 27.79 3.50
N PRO A 204 -12.48 28.72 3.33
CA PRO A 204 -13.90 28.43 3.41
C PRO A 204 -14.38 27.42 2.34
N TRP A 205 -13.67 27.34 1.21
CA TRP A 205 -13.94 26.41 0.11
C TRP A 205 -12.84 25.35 -0.03
N ARG A 206 -13.19 24.20 -0.64
CA ARG A 206 -12.20 23.15 -0.94
C ARG A 206 -11.28 23.62 -2.08
N ARG A 207 -9.97 23.50 -1.88
CA ARG A 207 -9.01 23.74 -2.97
C ARG A 207 -9.19 22.66 -4.04
N PRO A 208 -9.25 23.04 -5.33
CA PRO A 208 -9.21 22.06 -6.40
C PRO A 208 -7.86 21.34 -6.37
N THR A 209 -7.87 20.01 -6.53
CA THR A 209 -6.66 19.17 -6.60
C THR A 209 -6.01 19.21 -7.99
N ASN A 210 -6.71 19.77 -8.99
CA ASN A 210 -6.15 19.94 -10.33
C ASN A 210 -5.15 21.11 -10.33
N VAL A 211 -3.86 20.77 -10.49
CA VAL A 211 -2.73 21.72 -10.51
C VAL A 211 -2.91 22.82 -11.57
N PHE A 212 -3.55 22.51 -12.71
CA PHE A 212 -3.83 23.48 -13.77
C PHE A 212 -4.95 24.46 -13.40
N VAL A 213 -5.92 24.03 -12.60
CA VAL A 213 -7.00 24.90 -12.10
C VAL A 213 -6.50 25.78 -10.95
N GLN A 214 -5.58 25.29 -10.13
CA GLN A 214 -4.97 26.09 -9.05
C GLN A 214 -4.27 27.35 -9.58
N ARG A 215 -3.52 27.25 -10.69
CA ARG A 215 -2.86 28.42 -11.31
C ARG A 215 -3.85 29.47 -11.80
N LYS A 216 -4.97 29.05 -12.41
CA LYS A 216 -6.01 29.99 -12.87
C LYS A 216 -6.71 30.71 -11.72
N MET A 217 -7.03 30.02 -10.63
CA MET A 217 -7.64 30.65 -9.46
C MET A 217 -6.71 31.67 -8.78
N PHE A 218 -5.40 31.40 -8.75
CA PHE A 218 -4.44 32.33 -8.14
C PHE A 218 -4.36 33.65 -8.91
N VAL A 219 -4.37 33.59 -10.25
CA VAL A 219 -4.34 34.77 -11.13
C VAL A 219 -5.65 35.56 -11.09
N GLN A 220 -6.79 34.89 -10.85
CA GLN A 220 -8.11 35.53 -10.90
C GLN A 220 -8.53 36.17 -9.57
N TYR A 221 -8.01 35.69 -8.43
CA TYR A 221 -8.37 36.20 -7.10
C TYR A 221 -7.30 37.07 -6.43
N PHE A 222 -6.04 36.94 -6.82
CA PHE A 222 -4.95 37.82 -6.38
C PHE A 222 -4.35 38.50 -7.60
N GLY A 223 -4.85 39.69 -7.93
CA GLY A 223 -4.35 40.53 -9.03
C GLY A 223 -2.94 41.06 -8.75
N LEU A 224 -1.93 40.19 -8.81
CA LEU A 224 -0.52 40.56 -8.86
C LEU A 224 0.00 40.21 -10.25
N ILE A 225 0.28 41.26 -11.01
CA ILE A 225 1.01 41.26 -12.28
C ILE A 225 2.34 40.55 -12.04
N VAL A 226 2.46 39.29 -12.45
CA VAL A 226 3.77 38.64 -12.63
C VAL A 226 4.10 38.76 -14.11
N PRO A 227 5.17 39.49 -14.50
CA PRO A 227 5.52 39.62 -15.90
C PRO A 227 5.85 38.25 -16.48
N ARG A 228 5.35 38.02 -17.69
CA ARG A 228 5.50 36.81 -18.49
C ARG A 228 6.99 36.52 -18.67
N ALA A 229 7.55 35.62 -17.87
CA ALA A 229 8.87 35.09 -18.14
C ALA A 229 8.79 34.26 -19.42
N THR A 230 9.34 34.80 -20.50
CA THR A 230 9.66 34.06 -21.72
C THR A 230 10.69 32.99 -21.35
N TYR A 231 10.28 31.73 -21.32
CA TYR A 231 11.21 30.62 -21.32
C TYR A 231 11.47 30.24 -22.77
N GLN A 232 12.68 30.55 -23.26
CA GLN A 232 13.30 29.83 -24.37
C GLN A 232 13.83 28.51 -23.79
N GLU A 233 13.51 27.41 -24.44
CA GLU A 233 13.98 26.08 -24.06
C GLU A 233 15.50 25.96 -24.24
N PRO A 234 16.22 25.33 -23.30
CA PRO A 234 17.49 24.67 -23.55
C PRO A 234 17.30 23.22 -24.02
#